data_AF-A0A7C0WND8-F1
#
_entry.id   AF-A0A7C0WND8-F1
#
_cell.length_a   1.000
_cell.length_b   1.000
_cell.length_c   1.000
_cell.angle_alpha   90.00
_cell.angle_beta   90.00
_cell.angle_gamma   90.00
#
_symmetry.space_group_name_H-M   'P 1'
#
loop_
_entity.id
_entity.type
_entity.pdbx_description
1 polymer ?
#
loop_
_entity_poly.entity_id
_entity_poly.type
_entity_poly.pdbx_seq_one_letter_code
_entity_poly.pdbx_strand_id
1 'polypeptide(L)'
;MRKIDRELWEKKEAERVDFEADAIRKYTLGPDDAVRVVVRNHPEFDFGAMVEEGGELVIPLTNEIMQADGLTRDELAETIRQYLTAYIDNPFVSVFITTYGSKKYYVLLPEGGGSEYIMDKASMTLWECMFRAGIPEQDTAALRRIQVITPHKTHPTHRWINVYAMLYEGKMEDNIRIEPGTIIYYPMLAIDKFDQLLKHITKPVKTLSNFGSDYESWDTFRKEYLR
;
A
#
# COMPACT_ATOMS: atom_id res chain seq x y z
N MET A 1 -16.52 31.39 7.57
CA MET A 1 -15.95 30.64 8.71
C MET A 1 -15.86 31.54 9.91
N ARG A 2 -16.23 31.07 11.12
CA ARG A 2 -16.01 31.85 12.35
C ARG A 2 -14.50 31.90 12.63
N LYS A 3 -14.04 32.94 13.33
CA LYS A 3 -12.61 33.16 13.63
C LYS A 3 -11.97 31.94 14.33
N ILE A 4 -12.73 31.30 15.23
CA ILE A 4 -12.34 30.07 15.95
C ILE A 4 -12.17 28.87 15.00
N ASP A 5 -13.02 28.73 13.97
CA ASP A 5 -12.94 27.63 13.00
C ASP A 5 -11.66 27.74 12.14
N ARG A 6 -11.21 28.97 11.89
CA ARG A 6 -9.98 29.25 11.12
C ARG A 6 -8.72 28.93 11.92
N GLU A 7 -8.65 29.33 13.18
CA GLU A 7 -7.50 29.03 14.06
C GLU A 7 -7.32 27.53 14.30
N LEU A 8 -8.42 26.79 14.45
CA LEU A 8 -8.40 25.32 14.55
C LEU A 8 -7.91 24.64 13.26
N TRP A 9 -8.28 25.19 12.10
CA TRP A 9 -7.82 24.69 10.81
C TRP A 9 -6.32 24.94 10.59
N GLU A 10 -5.84 26.16 10.87
CA GLU A 10 -4.43 26.54 10.75
C GLU A 10 -3.54 25.69 11.68
N LYS A 11 -4.00 25.41 12.91
CA LYS A 11 -3.28 24.53 13.84
C LYS A 11 -3.17 23.09 13.33
N LYS A 12 -4.28 22.50 12.83
CA LYS A 12 -4.27 21.15 12.27
C LYS A 12 -3.37 21.02 11.04
N GLU A 13 -3.31 22.06 10.23
CA GLU A 13 -2.46 22.07 9.04
C GLU A 13 -0.97 22.17 9.41
N ALA A 14 -0.61 23.01 10.38
CA ALA A 14 0.75 23.06 10.91
C ALA A 14 1.20 21.73 11.52
N GLU A 15 0.34 21.09 12.33
CA GLU A 15 0.61 19.76 12.89
C GLU A 15 0.81 18.69 11.79
N ARG A 16 0.08 18.80 10.67
CA ARG A 16 0.23 17.90 9.53
C ARG A 16 1.58 18.08 8.83
N VAL A 17 1.96 19.33 8.54
CA VAL A 17 3.22 19.66 7.86
C VAL A 17 4.43 19.22 8.68
N ASP A 18 4.43 19.49 9.99
CA ASP A 18 5.51 19.07 10.88
C ASP A 18 5.66 17.54 10.92
N PHE A 19 4.53 16.82 10.89
CA PHE A 19 4.51 15.35 10.91
C PHE A 19 4.94 14.72 9.57
N GLU A 20 4.65 15.36 8.43
CA GLU A 20 5.13 14.93 7.11
C GLU A 20 6.65 15.08 7.01
N ALA A 21 7.19 16.21 7.47
CA ALA A 21 8.63 16.43 7.55
C ALA A 21 9.33 15.41 8.47
N ASP A 22 8.72 15.08 9.61
CA ASP A 22 9.23 14.05 10.52
C ASP A 22 9.30 12.67 9.85
N ALA A 23 8.29 12.31 9.07
CA ALA A 23 8.27 11.04 8.37
C ALA A 23 9.28 10.92 7.25
N ILE A 24 9.52 12.01 6.51
CA ILE A 24 10.58 12.07 5.50
C ILE A 24 11.95 11.88 6.18
N ARG A 25 12.15 12.44 7.38
CA ARG A 25 13.40 12.28 8.14
C ARG A 25 13.56 10.89 8.73
N LYS A 26 12.47 10.28 9.20
CA LYS A 26 12.46 8.94 9.80
C LYS A 26 12.39 7.81 8.77
N TYR A 27 12.26 8.12 7.50
CA TYR A 27 12.24 7.11 6.46
C TYR A 27 13.58 6.36 6.45
N THR A 28 13.50 5.05 6.62
CA THR A 28 14.63 4.14 6.49
C THR A 28 14.61 3.49 5.13
N LEU A 29 15.77 3.48 4.47
CA LEU A 29 15.99 2.79 3.23
C LEU A 29 15.73 1.29 3.40
N GLY A 30 15.41 0.64 2.29
CA GLY A 30 15.37 -0.81 2.17
C GLY A 30 15.48 -1.22 0.70
N PRO A 31 15.33 -2.52 0.41
CA PRO A 31 15.42 -3.07 -0.94
C PRO A 31 14.55 -2.33 -1.96
N ASP A 32 14.99 -2.21 -3.21
CA ASP A 32 14.32 -1.49 -4.31
C ASP A 32 14.27 0.05 -4.18
N ASP A 33 14.75 0.63 -3.07
CA ASP A 33 14.94 2.08 -2.99
C ASP A 33 16.12 2.52 -3.86
N ALA A 34 16.01 3.69 -4.47
CA ALA A 34 17.11 4.30 -5.21
C ALA A 34 17.51 5.63 -4.59
N VAL A 35 18.82 5.89 -4.59
CA VAL A 35 19.41 7.12 -4.06
C VAL A 35 20.34 7.77 -5.08
N ARG A 36 20.42 9.10 -4.99
CA ARG A 36 21.42 9.95 -5.64
C ARG A 36 22.32 10.53 -4.58
N VAL A 37 23.61 10.31 -4.72
CA VAL A 37 24.65 10.84 -3.85
C VAL A 37 25.33 11.99 -4.58
N VAL A 38 25.44 13.12 -3.89
CA VAL A 38 26.11 14.32 -4.38
C VAL A 38 27.17 14.75 -3.39
N VAL A 39 28.40 14.94 -3.88
CA VAL A 39 29.53 15.39 -3.07
C VAL A 39 29.88 16.81 -3.46
N ARG A 40 29.77 17.74 -2.51
CA ARG A 40 29.99 19.17 -2.79
C ARG A 40 31.42 19.41 -3.31
N ASN A 41 31.53 20.19 -4.38
CA ASN A 41 32.78 20.53 -5.07
C ASN A 41 33.56 19.33 -5.63
N HIS A 42 32.94 18.14 -5.67
CA HIS A 42 33.55 16.89 -6.09
C HIS A 42 32.59 16.06 -6.96
N PRO A 43 32.14 16.59 -8.12
CA PRO A 43 31.17 15.91 -8.97
C PRO A 43 31.66 14.56 -9.53
N GLU A 44 32.97 14.32 -9.54
CA GLU A 44 33.56 13.02 -9.87
C GLU A 44 33.20 11.90 -8.88
N PHE A 45 32.71 12.26 -7.69
CA PHE A 45 32.19 11.33 -6.68
C PHE A 45 30.65 11.28 -6.64
N ASP A 46 29.96 11.98 -7.55
CA ASP A 46 28.51 11.91 -7.64
C ASP A 46 28.06 10.60 -8.31
N PHE A 47 27.19 9.84 -7.66
CA PHE A 47 26.66 8.60 -8.24
C PHE A 47 25.18 8.39 -7.90
N GLY A 48 24.54 7.51 -8.65
CA GLY A 48 23.23 6.98 -8.30
C GLY A 48 23.38 5.49 -8.02
N ALA A 49 22.65 4.98 -7.05
CA ALA A 49 22.68 3.57 -6.71
C ALA A 49 21.30 3.11 -6.21
N MET A 50 21.00 1.85 -6.45
CA MET A 50 19.81 1.17 -5.94
C MET A 50 20.23 0.28 -4.78
N VAL A 51 19.34 0.13 -3.80
CA VAL A 51 19.50 -0.82 -2.71
C VAL A 51 19.06 -2.18 -3.24
N GLU A 52 19.99 -3.12 -3.24
CA GLU A 52 19.79 -4.48 -3.72
C GLU A 52 18.87 -5.27 -2.77
N GLU A 53 18.43 -6.46 -3.20
CA GLU A 53 17.55 -7.33 -2.40
C GLU A 53 18.13 -7.69 -1.01
N GLY A 54 19.46 -7.77 -0.89
CA GLY A 54 20.17 -8.02 0.37
C GLY A 54 20.24 -6.80 1.30
N GLY A 55 19.73 -5.64 0.89
CA GLY A 55 19.82 -4.38 1.62
C GLY A 55 21.13 -3.63 1.40
N GLU A 56 22.04 -4.16 0.57
CA GLU A 56 23.29 -3.50 0.28
C GLU A 56 23.18 -2.49 -0.88
N LEU A 57 24.12 -1.55 -0.89
CA LEU A 57 24.32 -0.58 -1.94
C LEU A 57 25.77 -0.65 -2.40
N VAL A 58 25.99 -0.64 -3.71
CA VAL A 58 27.33 -0.65 -4.31
C VAL A 58 27.75 0.77 -4.68
N ILE A 59 28.92 1.19 -4.23
CA ILE A 59 29.54 2.47 -4.61
C ILE A 59 30.27 2.26 -5.96
N PRO A 60 29.81 2.82 -7.08
CA PRO A 60 30.32 2.45 -8.41
C PRO A 60 31.80 2.79 -8.65
N LEU A 61 32.33 3.79 -7.94
CA LEU A 61 33.73 4.23 -8.11
C LEU A 61 34.73 3.25 -7.50
N THR A 62 34.33 2.54 -6.45
CA THR A 62 35.23 1.71 -5.65
C THR A 62 34.78 0.24 -5.58
N ASN A 63 33.58 -0.07 -6.10
CA ASN A 63 32.89 -1.35 -5.93
C ASN A 63 32.76 -1.78 -4.46
N GLU A 64 32.76 -0.82 -3.54
CA GLU A 64 32.53 -1.09 -2.13
C GLU A 64 31.05 -1.44 -1.92
N ILE A 65 30.81 -2.49 -1.13
CA ILE A 65 29.47 -2.93 -0.75
C ILE A 65 29.19 -2.40 0.65
N MET A 66 28.12 -1.63 0.79
CA MET A 66 27.73 -0.99 2.04
C MET A 66 26.31 -1.40 2.40
N GLN A 67 26.06 -1.70 3.68
CA GLN A 67 24.69 -1.92 4.14
C GLN A 67 23.91 -0.60 4.19
N ALA A 68 22.76 -0.56 3.53
CA ALA A 68 21.87 0.59 3.47
C ALA A 68 20.49 0.32 4.11
N ASP A 69 20.09 -0.94 4.23
CA ASP A 69 18.80 -1.29 4.83
C ASP A 69 18.72 -0.82 6.29
N GLY A 70 17.60 -0.20 6.64
CA GLY A 70 17.37 0.36 7.96
C GLY A 70 18.05 1.71 8.21
N LEU A 71 18.94 2.19 7.33
CA LEU A 71 19.54 3.51 7.47
C LEU A 71 18.61 4.61 6.97
N THR A 72 18.56 5.71 7.70
CA THR A 72 18.00 6.96 7.18
C THR A 72 18.94 7.58 6.14
N ARG A 73 18.42 8.51 5.34
CA ARG A 73 19.25 9.24 4.35
C ARG A 73 20.44 9.96 5.01
N ASP A 74 20.26 10.46 6.23
CA ASP A 74 21.25 11.27 6.95
C ASP A 74 22.35 10.34 7.52
N GLU A 75 21.96 9.16 8.02
CA GLU A 75 22.90 8.11 8.44
C GLU A 75 23.69 7.56 7.25
N LEU A 76 23.02 7.28 6.12
CA LEU A 76 23.71 6.86 4.90
C LEU A 76 24.71 7.91 4.40
N ALA A 77 24.31 9.19 4.43
CA ALA A 77 25.20 10.29 4.07
C ALA A 77 26.45 10.33 4.96
N GLU A 78 26.29 10.10 6.27
CA GLU A 78 27.39 10.05 7.22
C GLU A 78 28.30 8.83 6.99
N THR A 79 27.75 7.65 6.70
CA THR A 79 28.54 6.46 6.35
C THR A 79 29.37 6.68 5.09
N ILE A 80 28.75 7.23 4.02
CA ILE A 80 29.47 7.56 2.78
C ILE A 80 30.51 8.65 3.02
N ARG A 81 30.20 9.67 3.83
CA ARG A 81 31.14 10.73 4.19
C ARG A 81 32.39 10.15 4.83
N GLN A 82 32.24 9.25 5.81
CA GLN A 82 33.35 8.60 6.47
C GLN A 82 34.21 7.79 5.49
N TYR A 83 33.58 7.05 4.58
CA TYR A 83 34.29 6.31 3.54
C TYR A 83 35.11 7.23 2.62
N LEU A 84 34.52 8.35 2.19
CA LEU A 84 35.18 9.30 1.28
C LEU A 84 36.33 10.10 1.91
N THR A 85 36.49 10.07 3.24
CA THR A 85 37.64 10.75 3.91
C THR A 85 39.00 10.17 3.51
N ALA A 86 39.03 8.95 2.97
CA ALA A 86 40.24 8.36 2.42
C ALA A 86 40.71 9.03 1.10
N TYR A 87 39.82 9.79 0.44
CA TYR A 87 40.07 10.37 -0.88
C TYR A 87 39.95 11.90 -0.89
N ILE A 88 39.09 12.46 -0.03
CA ILE A 88 38.78 13.89 0.04
C ILE A 88 38.95 14.36 1.47
N ASP A 89 39.56 15.53 1.67
CA ASP A 89 39.60 16.16 2.99
C ASP A 89 38.24 16.79 3.33
N ASN A 90 37.67 16.39 4.47
CA ASN A 90 36.37 16.85 4.98
C ASN A 90 35.24 16.91 3.93
N PRO A 91 34.85 15.77 3.31
CA PRO A 91 33.83 15.76 2.27
C PRO A 91 32.47 16.17 2.83
N PHE A 92 31.71 16.93 2.04
CA PHE A 92 30.31 17.25 2.35
C PHE A 92 29.40 16.46 1.41
N VAL A 93 28.75 15.43 1.97
CA VAL A 93 27.92 14.47 1.22
C VAL A 93 26.45 14.79 1.44
N SER A 94 25.67 14.74 0.36
CA SER A 94 24.21 14.84 0.39
C SER A 94 23.60 13.65 -0.31
N VAL A 95 22.64 13.01 0.34
CA VAL A 95 21.91 11.84 -0.18
C VAL A 95 20.47 12.24 -0.43
N PHE A 96 19.99 11.94 -1.63
CA PHE A 96 18.61 12.16 -2.05
C PHE A 96 17.99 10.82 -2.41
N ILE A 97 16.82 10.52 -1.87
CA ILE A 97 16.05 9.35 -2.29
C ILE A 97 15.36 9.72 -3.61
N THR A 98 15.70 9.01 -4.68
CA THR A 98 15.14 9.22 -6.02
C THR A 98 13.93 8.33 -6.29
N THR A 99 13.92 7.13 -5.72
CA THR A 99 12.81 6.17 -5.83
C THR A 99 12.53 5.55 -4.47
N TYR A 100 11.25 5.49 -4.11
CA TYR A 100 10.73 4.74 -2.98
C TYR A 100 10.14 3.42 -3.49
N GLY A 101 10.80 2.30 -3.18
CA GLY A 101 10.44 0.94 -3.61
C GLY A 101 10.28 -0.03 -2.44
N SER A 102 10.90 0.24 -1.30
CA SER A 102 11.06 -0.76 -0.23
C SER A 102 9.83 -0.98 0.63
N LYS A 103 8.95 0.02 0.75
CA LYS A 103 7.79 -0.05 1.62
C LYS A 103 6.55 -0.38 0.81
N LYS A 104 5.76 -1.34 1.29
CA LYS A 104 4.53 -1.80 0.64
C LYS A 104 3.34 -1.72 1.60
N TYR A 105 2.14 -1.65 1.06
CA TYR A 105 0.89 -1.88 1.77
C TYR A 105 0.04 -2.89 1.01
N TYR A 106 -0.96 -3.46 1.68
CA TYR A 106 -1.79 -4.52 1.13
C TYR A 106 -3.23 -4.07 1.06
N VAL A 107 -3.91 -4.42 -0.02
CA VAL A 107 -5.34 -4.18 -0.16
C VAL A 107 -6.05 -5.50 -0.38
N LEU A 108 -7.05 -5.76 0.46
CA LEU A 108 -7.91 -6.93 0.38
C LEU A 108 -9.28 -6.47 -0.09
N LEU A 109 -9.63 -6.82 -1.32
CA LEU A 109 -10.91 -6.50 -1.92
C LEU A 109 -11.97 -7.56 -1.58
N PRO A 110 -13.26 -7.22 -1.64
CA PRO A 110 -14.34 -8.18 -1.41
C PRO A 110 -14.31 -9.30 -2.45
N GLU A 111 -14.08 -8.94 -3.71
CA GLU A 111 -13.94 -9.84 -4.85
C GLU A 111 -12.56 -9.63 -5.48
N GLY A 112 -11.88 -10.72 -5.86
CA GLY A 112 -10.55 -10.65 -6.50
C GLY A 112 -9.35 -10.89 -5.56
N GLY A 113 -9.57 -10.95 -4.24
CA GLY A 113 -8.53 -11.32 -3.27
C GLY A 113 -7.63 -10.16 -2.85
N GLY A 114 -6.37 -10.46 -2.55
CA GLY A 114 -5.40 -9.50 -2.04
C GLY A 114 -4.37 -9.08 -3.08
N SER A 115 -3.99 -7.80 -3.07
CA SER A 115 -2.91 -7.25 -3.89
C SER A 115 -1.94 -6.42 -3.05
N GLU A 116 -0.67 -6.43 -3.44
CA GLU A 116 0.37 -5.59 -2.85
C GLU A 116 0.60 -4.32 -3.67
N TYR A 117 0.91 -3.23 -2.98
CA TYR A 117 1.16 -1.93 -3.60
C TYR A 117 2.37 -1.26 -2.97
N ILE A 118 3.22 -0.69 -3.82
CA ILE A 118 4.41 0.05 -3.39
C ILE A 118 4.01 1.44 -2.89
N MET A 119 4.61 1.86 -1.78
CA MET A 119 4.55 3.22 -1.27
C MET A 119 5.61 4.06 -1.97
N ASP A 120 5.21 4.85 -2.96
CA ASP A 120 6.11 5.68 -3.76
C ASP A 120 6.52 7.00 -3.10
N LYS A 121 6.24 7.13 -1.79
CA LYS A 121 6.58 8.27 -0.96
C LYS A 121 7.01 7.77 0.42
N ALA A 122 7.81 8.57 1.11
CA ALA A 122 8.18 8.34 2.51
C ALA A 122 6.98 8.20 3.45
N SER A 123 5.85 8.82 3.09
CA SER A 123 4.59 8.77 3.81
C SER A 123 3.44 8.81 2.83
N MET A 124 2.45 7.93 3.03
CA MET A 124 1.18 7.98 2.32
C MET A 124 0.00 8.02 3.30
N THR A 125 -1.05 8.70 2.88
CA THR A 125 -2.36 8.70 3.54
C THR A 125 -3.24 7.56 3.04
N LEU A 126 -4.25 7.19 3.83
CA LEU A 126 -5.24 6.20 3.43
C LEU A 126 -5.87 6.57 2.09
N TRP A 127 -6.24 7.85 1.93
CA TRP A 127 -6.79 8.37 0.69
C TRP A 127 -5.89 8.07 -0.51
N GLU A 128 -4.60 8.38 -0.43
CA GLU A 128 -3.66 8.12 -1.53
C GLU A 128 -3.51 6.63 -1.83
N CYS A 129 -3.39 5.80 -0.79
CA CYS A 129 -3.33 4.34 -0.93
C CYS A 129 -4.57 3.79 -1.63
N MET A 130 -5.75 4.27 -1.23
CA MET A 130 -7.03 3.87 -1.82
C MET A 130 -7.15 4.23 -3.30
N PHE A 131 -6.81 5.46 -3.68
CA PHE A 131 -6.88 5.89 -5.08
C PHE A 131 -5.88 5.14 -5.95
N ARG A 132 -4.71 4.81 -5.40
CA ARG A 132 -3.70 4.02 -6.11
C ARG A 132 -4.14 2.56 -6.30
N ALA A 133 -4.78 1.97 -5.29
CA ALA A 133 -5.27 0.60 -5.36
C ALA A 133 -6.57 0.46 -6.18
N GLY A 134 -7.30 1.55 -6.34
CA GLY A 134 -8.66 1.54 -6.83
C GLY A 134 -9.65 1.46 -5.67
N ILE A 135 -10.80 2.11 -5.87
CA ILE A 135 -11.88 2.16 -4.89
C ILE A 135 -12.97 1.22 -5.40
N PRO A 136 -13.40 0.22 -4.62
CA PRO A 136 -14.50 -0.65 -5.02
C PRO A 136 -15.81 0.13 -5.12
N GLU A 137 -16.69 -0.33 -6.01
CA GLU A 137 -18.01 0.26 -6.22
C GLU A 137 -18.88 0.16 -4.95
N GLN A 138 -19.83 1.08 -4.81
CA GLN A 138 -20.68 1.18 -3.60
C GLN A 138 -21.53 -0.07 -3.34
N ASP A 139 -21.81 -0.85 -4.38
CA ASP A 139 -22.63 -2.06 -4.38
C ASP A 139 -21.83 -3.34 -4.11
N THR A 140 -20.50 -3.29 -4.06
CA THR A 140 -19.63 -4.45 -3.80
C THR A 140 -18.95 -4.41 -2.43
N ALA A 141 -18.73 -3.21 -1.88
CA ALA A 141 -17.99 -3.02 -0.63
C ALA A 141 -18.71 -2.13 0.38
N ALA A 142 -18.63 -2.48 1.66
CA ALA A 142 -19.18 -1.65 2.73
C ALA A 142 -18.27 -0.45 3.07
N LEU A 143 -18.29 0.59 2.23
CA LEU A 143 -17.42 1.78 2.33
C LEU A 143 -17.53 2.56 3.65
N ARG A 144 -18.61 2.37 4.43
CA ARG A 144 -18.80 2.99 5.75
C ARG A 144 -18.05 2.25 6.87
N ARG A 145 -17.54 1.05 6.61
CA ARG A 145 -16.93 0.14 7.60
C ARG A 145 -15.70 -0.56 7.03
N ILE A 146 -14.81 0.20 6.38
CA ILE A 146 -13.52 -0.35 5.95
C ILE A 146 -12.65 -0.56 7.18
N GLN A 147 -11.85 -1.62 7.15
CA GLN A 147 -10.96 -1.96 8.24
C GLN A 147 -9.52 -1.71 7.80
N VAL A 148 -8.82 -0.84 8.53
CA VAL A 148 -7.37 -0.69 8.42
C VAL A 148 -6.72 -1.48 9.54
N ILE A 149 -5.84 -2.40 9.17
CA ILE A 149 -5.17 -3.33 10.07
C ILE A 149 -3.67 -3.08 9.95
N THR A 150 -3.06 -2.52 11.00
CA THR A 150 -1.61 -2.35 11.03
C THR A 150 -1.01 -3.50 11.83
N PRO A 151 -0.27 -4.42 11.16
CA PRO A 151 0.31 -5.57 11.83
C PRO A 151 1.43 -5.11 12.77
N HIS A 152 1.47 -5.69 13.96
CA HIS A 152 2.54 -5.47 14.93
C HIS A 152 2.79 -6.76 15.71
N LYS A 153 4.03 -7.01 16.13
CA LYS A 153 4.40 -8.24 16.85
C LYS A 153 3.65 -8.40 18.17
N THR A 154 3.34 -7.30 18.85
CA THR A 154 2.76 -7.31 20.21
C THR A 154 1.41 -6.58 20.33
N HIS A 155 1.12 -5.62 19.45
CA HIS A 155 -0.03 -4.72 19.59
C HIS A 155 -0.60 -4.38 18.22
N PRO A 156 -1.21 -5.35 17.50
CA PRO A 156 -1.84 -5.07 16.22
C PRO A 156 -2.96 -4.04 16.42
N THR A 157 -3.08 -3.09 15.49
CA THR A 157 -4.13 -2.08 15.56
C THR A 157 -5.18 -2.35 14.49
N HIS A 158 -6.45 -2.20 14.88
CA HIS A 158 -7.59 -2.32 13.99
C HIS A 158 -8.40 -1.04 14.08
N ARG A 159 -8.59 -0.35 12.96
CA ARG A 159 -9.40 0.86 12.89
C ARG A 159 -10.51 0.71 11.86
N TRP A 160 -11.72 1.05 12.27
CA TRP A 160 -12.86 1.16 11.36
C TRP A 160 -12.91 2.57 10.81
N ILE A 161 -13.03 2.69 9.48
CA ILE A 161 -12.94 3.95 8.76
C ILE A 161 -14.14 4.10 7.84
N ASN A 162 -14.73 5.29 7.86
CA ASN A 162 -15.83 5.68 7.00
C ASN A 162 -15.32 6.38 5.75
N VAL A 163 -14.85 5.59 4.79
CA VAL A 163 -14.42 6.10 3.47
C VAL A 163 -15.57 6.74 2.71
N TYR A 164 -16.80 6.27 2.88
CA TYR A 164 -17.96 6.88 2.22
C TYR A 164 -18.03 8.38 2.52
N ALA A 165 -17.82 8.77 3.79
CA ALA A 165 -17.79 10.17 4.18
C ALA A 165 -16.62 10.93 3.54
N MET A 166 -15.45 10.31 3.41
CA MET A 166 -14.31 10.91 2.70
C MET A 166 -14.62 11.14 1.21
N LEU A 167 -15.18 10.14 0.52
CA LEU A 167 -15.42 10.20 -0.93
C LEU A 167 -16.59 11.10 -1.32
N TYR A 168 -17.71 11.01 -0.61
CA TYR A 168 -18.98 11.61 -1.04
C TYR A 168 -19.39 12.82 -0.21
N GLU A 169 -18.89 12.94 1.03
CA GLU A 169 -19.21 14.06 1.93
C GLU A 169 -18.02 15.02 2.12
N GLY A 170 -16.83 14.71 1.59
CA GLY A 170 -15.61 15.51 1.74
C GLY A 170 -15.05 15.55 3.17
N LYS A 171 -15.48 14.61 4.01
CA LYS A 171 -15.14 14.51 5.44
C LYS A 171 -13.86 13.71 5.62
N MET A 172 -12.74 14.41 5.80
CA MET A 172 -11.38 13.85 5.82
C MET A 172 -10.89 13.43 7.23
N GLU A 173 -11.79 13.33 8.21
CA GLU A 173 -11.45 12.99 9.60
C GLU A 173 -10.77 11.63 9.72
N ASP A 174 -11.17 10.67 8.89
CA ASP A 174 -10.60 9.32 8.87
C ASP A 174 -9.43 9.17 7.88
N ASN A 175 -8.93 10.26 7.27
CA ASN A 175 -7.78 10.20 6.38
C ASN A 175 -6.47 10.07 7.17
N ILE A 176 -6.26 8.88 7.71
CA ILE A 176 -5.11 8.54 8.54
C ILE A 176 -3.89 8.26 7.67
N ARG A 177 -2.70 8.23 8.29
CA ARG A 177 -1.49 7.77 7.62
C ARG A 177 -1.36 6.26 7.69
N ILE A 178 -0.79 5.70 6.63
CA ILE A 178 -0.61 4.27 6.46
C ILE A 178 0.84 3.93 6.76
N GLU A 179 1.03 3.01 7.70
CA GLU A 179 2.34 2.46 8.01
C GLU A 179 2.69 1.34 7.01
N PRO A 180 3.99 1.14 6.70
CA PRO A 180 4.41 0.01 5.88
C PRO A 180 3.88 -1.33 6.43
N GLY A 181 3.40 -2.18 5.54
CA GLY A 181 2.80 -3.48 5.86
C GLY A 181 1.33 -3.44 6.29
N THR A 182 0.73 -2.25 6.38
CA THR A 182 -0.70 -2.10 6.72
C THR A 182 -1.59 -2.77 5.67
N ILE A 183 -2.66 -3.41 6.14
CA ILE A 183 -3.68 -4.06 5.33
C ILE A 183 -4.94 -3.19 5.34
N ILE A 184 -5.40 -2.80 4.16
CA ILE A 184 -6.67 -2.11 3.94
C ILE A 184 -7.68 -3.17 3.47
N TYR A 185 -8.60 -3.53 4.35
CA TYR A 185 -9.61 -4.54 4.08
C TYR A 185 -10.97 -3.93 3.78
N TYR A 186 -11.49 -4.27 2.61
CA TYR A 186 -12.83 -3.91 2.15
C TYR A 186 -13.77 -5.09 2.39
N PRO A 187 -14.64 -5.04 3.40
CA PRO A 187 -15.61 -6.11 3.62
C PRO A 187 -16.72 -6.09 2.57
N MET A 188 -17.15 -7.29 2.16
CA MET A 188 -18.36 -7.49 1.34
C MET A 188 -19.59 -6.90 2.05
N LEU A 189 -20.54 -6.39 1.26
CA LEU A 189 -21.85 -6.03 1.80
C LEU A 189 -22.60 -7.27 2.29
N ALA A 190 -23.50 -7.06 3.25
CA ALA A 190 -24.28 -8.16 3.84
C ALA A 190 -25.20 -8.86 2.82
N ILE A 191 -25.57 -8.16 1.74
CA ILE A 191 -26.42 -8.69 0.65
C ILE A 191 -25.61 -9.65 -0.22
N ASP A 192 -24.34 -9.36 -0.52
CA ASP A 192 -23.47 -10.25 -1.31
C ASP A 192 -23.18 -11.58 -0.60
N LYS A 193 -23.14 -11.56 0.75
CA LYS A 193 -23.05 -12.80 1.56
C LYS A 193 -24.27 -13.70 1.34
N PHE A 194 -25.45 -13.12 1.13
CA PHE A 194 -26.68 -13.86 0.86
C PHE A 194 -26.74 -14.39 -0.58
N ASP A 195 -26.27 -13.61 -1.56
CA ASP A 195 -26.18 -14.06 -2.95
C ASP A 195 -25.12 -15.16 -3.15
N GLN A 196 -23.98 -15.10 -2.46
CA GLN A 196 -22.99 -16.19 -2.44
C GLN A 196 -23.57 -17.47 -1.85
N LEU A 197 -24.40 -17.35 -0.80
CA LEU A 197 -25.12 -18.48 -0.20
C LEU A 197 -26.14 -19.08 -1.20
N LEU A 198 -26.92 -18.23 -1.88
CA LEU A 198 -27.87 -18.65 -2.92
C LEU A 198 -27.19 -19.33 -4.11
N LYS A 199 -26.03 -18.84 -4.56
CA LYS A 199 -25.24 -19.47 -5.63
C LYS A 199 -24.78 -20.89 -5.27
N HIS A 200 -24.52 -21.18 -3.99
CA HIS A 200 -24.19 -22.54 -3.54
C HIS A 200 -25.42 -23.47 -3.46
N ILE A 201 -26.60 -22.93 -3.12
CA ILE A 201 -27.86 -23.69 -3.05
C ILE A 201 -28.44 -23.96 -4.45
N THR A 202 -28.23 -23.07 -5.42
CA THR A 202 -28.83 -23.18 -6.76
C THR A 202 -28.04 -24.08 -7.73
N LYS A 203 -26.77 -24.39 -7.46
CA LYS A 203 -25.99 -25.38 -8.22
C LYS A 203 -26.66 -26.77 -8.28
N PRO A 204 -27.12 -27.38 -7.17
CA PRO A 204 -27.85 -28.65 -7.24
C PRO A 204 -29.22 -28.53 -7.93
N VAL A 205 -29.86 -27.36 -7.89
CA VAL A 205 -31.17 -27.14 -8.54
C VAL A 205 -31.06 -27.08 -10.07
N LYS A 206 -29.99 -26.50 -10.63
CA LYS A 206 -29.71 -26.56 -12.07
C LYS A 206 -29.38 -27.98 -12.56
N THR A 207 -28.76 -28.80 -11.71
CA THR A 207 -28.60 -30.24 -11.99
C THR A 207 -29.96 -30.94 -12.00
N LEU A 208 -30.85 -30.64 -11.04
CA LEU A 208 -32.21 -31.20 -10.98
C LEU A 208 -33.12 -30.76 -12.13
N SER A 209 -33.03 -29.51 -12.61
CA SER A 209 -33.81 -29.07 -13.78
C SER A 209 -33.40 -29.80 -15.07
N ASN A 210 -32.10 -30.12 -15.20
CA ASN A 210 -31.60 -30.89 -16.34
C ASN A 210 -31.95 -32.39 -16.25
N PHE A 211 -32.09 -32.95 -15.03
CA PHE A 211 -32.61 -34.31 -14.84
C PHE A 211 -34.08 -34.46 -15.31
N GLY A 212 -34.90 -33.40 -15.15
CA GLY A 212 -36.29 -33.39 -15.62
C GLY A 212 -36.39 -33.41 -17.15
N SER A 213 -35.58 -32.59 -17.85
CA SER A 213 -35.53 -32.59 -19.32
C SER A 213 -34.93 -33.88 -19.89
N ASP A 214 -33.93 -34.46 -19.22
CA ASP A 214 -33.30 -35.71 -19.66
C ASP A 214 -34.27 -36.90 -19.54
N TYR A 215 -35.12 -36.94 -18.51
CA TYR A 215 -36.15 -37.98 -18.35
C TYR A 215 -37.22 -37.93 -19.45
N GLU A 216 -37.71 -36.74 -19.80
CA GLU A 216 -38.69 -36.58 -20.89
C GLU A 216 -38.10 -36.97 -22.24
N SER A 217 -36.83 -36.62 -22.50
CA SER A 217 -36.15 -37.04 -23.73
C SER A 217 -35.95 -38.56 -23.80
N TRP A 218 -35.64 -39.20 -22.68
CA TRP A 218 -35.45 -40.65 -22.59
C TRP A 218 -36.76 -41.43 -22.71
N ASP A 219 -37.85 -40.97 -22.10
CA ASP A 219 -39.18 -41.58 -22.22
C ASP A 219 -39.71 -41.48 -23.67
N THR A 220 -39.45 -40.36 -24.34
CA THR A 220 -39.80 -40.16 -25.75
C THR A 220 -39.00 -41.12 -26.65
N PHE A 221 -37.67 -41.20 -26.48
CA PHE A 221 -36.81 -42.14 -27.22
C PHE A 221 -37.22 -43.61 -27.00
N ARG A 222 -37.51 -44.01 -25.77
CA ARG A 222 -37.95 -45.38 -25.46
C ARG A 222 -39.25 -45.74 -26.17
N LYS A 223 -40.23 -44.82 -26.20
CA LYS A 223 -41.52 -45.05 -26.86
C LYS A 223 -41.38 -45.19 -28.38
N GLU A 224 -40.39 -44.55 -28.98
CA GLU A 224 -40.18 -44.49 -30.43
C GLU A 224 -39.28 -45.62 -30.97
N TYR A 225 -38.27 -46.05 -30.22
CA TYR A 225 -37.23 -46.97 -30.74
C TYR A 225 -37.14 -48.34 -30.05
N LEU A 226 -37.82 -48.55 -28.91
CA LEU A 226 -37.72 -49.79 -28.12
C LEU A 226 -39.03 -50.59 -28.06
N ARG A 227 -39.81 -50.62 -29.15
CA ARG A 227 -40.92 -51.57 -29.32
C ARG A 227 -40.45 -52.87 -29.98
#